data_AF-A0A7C6U4S2-F1
#
_entry.id   AF-A0A7C6U4S2-F1
#
_cell.length_a   1.000
_cell.length_b   1.000
_cell.length_c   1.000
_cell.angle_alpha   90.00
_cell.angle_beta   90.00
_cell.angle_gamma   90.00
#
_symmetry.space_group_name_H-M   'P 1'
#
loop_
_entity.id
_entity.type
_entity.pdbx_description
1 polymer ?
#
loop_
_entity_poly.entity_id
_entity_poly.type
_entity_poly.pdbx_seq_one_letter_code
_entity_poly.pdbx_strand_id
1 'polypeptide(L)'
;MKTSKNIIITTLILFLLDFILTLYFLNNSSYVSEGNPLVYTDYGYIVLVINLVYMITIVFLSKIIEKYKTVILKSKGTLDYIKQLYKSNHISFIFVSLAFSFVNATLVSRLVVVVDWVIFGIYENTFYSTTYFKIRDFMPFGRYDILIGVLSFFIFIPIWYRLEFKKSITLV
;
A
#
# COMPACT_ATOMS: atom_id res chain seq x y z
N MET A 1 11.73 -2.43 -13.33
CA MET A 1 10.58 -1.93 -12.54
C MET A 1 9.39 -2.77 -12.95
N LYS A 2 8.59 -3.30 -12.01
CA LYS A 2 7.32 -3.96 -12.41
C LYS A 2 6.58 -2.97 -13.31
N THR A 3 6.17 -3.41 -14.49
CA THR A 3 5.41 -2.56 -15.42
C THR A 3 4.16 -2.07 -14.69
N SER A 4 3.68 -0.88 -15.01
CA SER A 4 2.41 -0.32 -14.51
C SER A 4 1.29 -1.37 -14.55
N LYS A 5 1.28 -2.20 -15.60
CA LYS A 5 0.44 -3.39 -15.75
C LYS A 5 0.49 -4.37 -14.56
N ASN A 6 1.68 -4.74 -14.07
CA ASN A 6 1.82 -5.67 -12.94
C ASN A 6 1.29 -5.07 -11.63
N ILE A 7 1.50 -3.77 -11.41
CA ILE A 7 0.96 -3.05 -10.25
C ILE A 7 -0.57 -3.05 -10.31
N ILE A 8 -1.14 -2.70 -11.46
CA ILE A 8 -2.60 -2.69 -11.68
C ILE A 8 -3.20 -4.08 -11.46
N ILE A 9 -2.59 -5.13 -12.04
CA ILE A 9 -3.04 -6.52 -11.85
C ILE A 9 -2.98 -6.92 -10.37
N THR A 10 -1.87 -6.62 -9.68
CA THR A 10 -1.73 -6.94 -8.26
C THR A 10 -2.77 -6.20 -7.42
N THR A 11 -3.04 -4.93 -7.75
CA THR A 11 -4.08 -4.12 -7.11
C THR A 11 -5.46 -4.74 -7.30
N LEU A 12 -5.78 -5.17 -8.53
CA LEU A 12 -7.06 -5.81 -8.84
C LEU A 12 -7.23 -7.13 -8.07
N ILE A 13 -6.19 -7.97 -8.02
CA ILE A 13 -6.22 -9.23 -7.27
C ILE A 13 -6.44 -8.97 -5.78
N LEU A 14 -5.67 -8.07 -5.17
CA LEU A 14 -5.82 -7.74 -3.76
C LEU A 14 -7.19 -7.12 -3.46
N PHE A 15 -7.70 -6.26 -4.34
CA PHE A 15 -9.04 -5.69 -4.22
C PHE A 15 -10.11 -6.79 -4.26
N LEU A 16 -10.05 -7.71 -5.23
CA LEU A 16 -11.03 -8.80 -5.33
C LEU A 16 -10.99 -9.73 -4.13
N LEU A 17 -9.80 -10.05 -3.62
CA LEU A 17 -9.65 -10.86 -2.41
C LEU A 17 -10.26 -10.16 -1.19
N ASP A 18 -9.91 -8.89 -0.96
CA ASP A 18 -10.45 -8.10 0.16
C ASP A 18 -11.97 -7.94 0.03
N PHE A 19 -12.48 -7.73 -1.18
CA PHE A 19 -13.91 -7.61 -1.48
C PHE A 19 -14.68 -8.90 -1.20
N ILE A 20 -14.19 -10.06 -1.68
CA ILE A 20 -14.83 -11.36 -1.47
C ILE A 20 -14.82 -11.72 0.02
N LEU A 21 -13.69 -11.52 0.71
CA LEU A 21 -13.58 -11.80 2.15
C LEU A 21 -14.55 -10.90 2.93
N THR A 22 -14.58 -9.60 2.63
CA THR A 22 -15.50 -8.66 3.28
C THR A 22 -16.97 -9.08 3.09
N LEU A 23 -17.38 -9.46 1.86
CA LEU A 23 -18.74 -9.94 1.60
C LEU A 23 -19.04 -11.28 2.29
N TYR A 24 -18.08 -12.21 2.29
CA TYR A 24 -18.23 -13.50 2.94
C TYR A 24 -18.50 -13.33 4.43
N PHE A 25 -17.73 -12.49 5.13
CA PHE A 25 -17.93 -12.25 6.55
C PHE A 25 -19.21 -11.45 6.81
N LEU A 26 -19.52 -10.40 6.01
CA LEU A 26 -20.76 -9.64 6.14
C LEU A 26 -22.03 -10.52 6.08
N ASN A 27 -22.01 -11.57 5.25
CA ASN A 27 -23.17 -12.42 5.03
C ASN A 27 -23.24 -13.65 5.97
N ASN A 28 -22.11 -14.07 6.56
CA ASN A 28 -22.04 -15.35 7.29
C ASN A 28 -21.65 -15.22 8.77
N SER A 29 -21.19 -14.07 9.25
CA SER A 29 -20.84 -13.90 10.67
C SER A 29 -21.60 -12.74 11.31
N SER A 30 -22.08 -12.94 12.54
CA SER A 30 -22.52 -11.84 13.42
C SER A 30 -21.34 -11.01 13.94
N TYR A 31 -20.11 -11.46 13.67
CA TYR A 31 -18.81 -10.99 14.16
C TYR A 31 -18.03 -10.18 13.12
N VAL A 32 -18.71 -9.64 12.09
CA VAL A 32 -18.08 -8.80 11.06
C VAL A 32 -17.34 -7.59 11.64
N SER A 33 -17.71 -7.22 12.87
CA SER A 33 -17.12 -6.14 13.64
C SER A 33 -15.61 -6.24 13.83
N GLU A 34 -15.00 -7.42 13.82
CA GLU A 34 -13.68 -7.59 14.45
C GLU A 34 -12.50 -7.72 13.47
N GLY A 35 -12.73 -8.05 12.19
CA GLY A 35 -11.68 -8.04 11.17
C GLY A 35 -11.32 -6.63 10.67
N ASN A 36 -12.27 -5.70 10.80
CA ASN A 36 -12.06 -4.28 10.53
C ASN A 36 -12.97 -3.50 11.48
N PRO A 37 -12.44 -2.80 12.49
CA PRO A 37 -13.29 -2.13 13.48
C PRO A 37 -14.10 -0.95 12.94
N LEU A 38 -13.92 -0.59 11.66
CA LEU A 38 -14.87 0.25 10.91
C LEU A 38 -16.20 -0.47 10.58
N VAL A 39 -16.27 -1.76 10.87
CA VAL A 39 -17.44 -2.64 10.68
C VAL A 39 -18.16 -2.90 12.00
N TYR A 40 -17.63 -2.46 13.15
CA TYR A 40 -18.49 -2.17 14.29
C TYR A 40 -19.35 -0.98 13.88
N THR A 41 -20.67 -1.13 13.89
CA THR A 41 -21.70 -0.19 13.40
C THR A 41 -22.07 -0.39 11.92
N ASP A 42 -23.28 0.04 11.56
CA ASP A 42 -24.06 -0.15 10.32
C ASP A 42 -23.38 0.26 8.99
N TYR A 43 -22.05 0.28 8.95
CA TYR A 43 -21.19 0.84 7.91
C TYR A 43 -20.22 -0.19 7.30
N GLY A 44 -20.42 -1.49 7.50
CA GLY A 44 -19.56 -2.53 6.89
C GLY A 44 -19.43 -2.42 5.36
N TYR A 45 -20.48 -1.96 4.68
CA TYR A 45 -20.45 -1.68 3.24
C TYR A 45 -19.61 -0.44 2.87
N ILE A 46 -19.36 0.50 3.79
CA ILE A 46 -18.48 1.66 3.55
C ILE A 46 -17.04 1.20 3.30
N VAL A 47 -16.61 0.09 3.91
CA VAL A 47 -15.28 -0.49 3.67
C VAL A 47 -15.09 -0.86 2.21
N LEU A 48 -16.13 -1.39 1.55
CA LEU A 48 -16.09 -1.72 0.13
C LEU A 48 -15.90 -0.46 -0.73
N VAL A 49 -16.58 0.63 -0.37
CA VAL A 49 -16.43 1.94 -1.04
C VAL A 49 -15.02 2.49 -0.85
N ILE A 50 -14.49 2.45 0.36
CA ILE A 50 -13.12 2.88 0.67
C ILE A 50 -12.09 2.07 -0.14
N ASN A 51 -12.27 0.75 -0.21
CA ASN A 51 -11.40 -0.14 -0.99
C ASN A 51 -11.44 0.18 -2.49
N LEU A 52 -12.61 0.51 -3.01
CA LEU A 52 -12.78 0.94 -4.40
C LEU A 52 -12.06 2.27 -4.67
N VAL A 53 -12.19 3.24 -3.76
CA VAL A 53 -11.48 4.53 -3.85
C VAL A 53 -9.97 4.32 -3.84
N TYR A 54 -9.45 3.43 -2.99
CA TYR A 54 -8.03 3.09 -2.98
C TYR A 54 -7.57 2.46 -4.29
N MET A 55 -8.34 1.51 -4.84
CA MET A 55 -8.03 0.90 -6.14
C MET A 55 -7.94 1.95 -7.24
N ILE A 56 -8.94 2.83 -7.35
CA ILE A 56 -8.97 3.92 -8.34
C ILE A 56 -7.75 4.84 -8.17
N THR A 57 -7.44 5.20 -6.92
CA THR A 57 -6.28 6.05 -6.60
C THR A 57 -4.96 5.39 -7.02
N ILE A 58 -4.78 4.10 -6.73
CA ILE A 58 -3.58 3.35 -7.13
C ILE A 58 -3.46 3.29 -8.66
N VAL A 59 -4.55 3.00 -9.37
CA VAL A 59 -4.54 2.94 -10.85
C VAL A 59 -4.18 4.30 -11.44
N PHE A 60 -4.76 5.38 -10.92
CA PHE A 60 -4.46 6.74 -11.36
C PHE A 60 -3.00 7.13 -11.11
N LEU A 61 -2.50 6.94 -9.88
CA LEU A 61 -1.11 7.26 -9.52
C LEU A 61 -0.10 6.40 -10.28
N SER A 62 -0.40 5.12 -10.52
CA SER A 62 0.45 4.22 -11.31
C SER A 62 0.67 4.75 -12.73
N LYS A 63 -0.38 5.28 -13.36
CA LYS A 63 -0.28 5.91 -14.69
C LYS A 63 0.55 7.20 -14.67
N ILE A 64 0.48 8.00 -13.60
CA ILE A 64 1.32 9.20 -13.47
C ILE A 64 2.80 8.80 -13.32
N ILE A 65 3.10 7.81 -12.48
CA ILE A 65 4.46 7.30 -12.27
C ILE A 65 5.04 6.75 -13.58
N GLU A 66 4.22 6.07 -14.39
CA GLU A 66 4.65 5.52 -15.69
C GLU A 66 4.98 6.61 -16.71
N LYS A 67 4.24 7.73 -16.72
CA LYS A 67 4.48 8.85 -17.64
C LYS A 67 5.65 9.74 -17.22
N TYR A 68 6.14 9.61 -15.99
CA TYR A 68 7.23 10.41 -15.47
C TYR A 68 8.54 10.11 -16.23
N LYS A 69 9.22 11.19 -16.65
CA LYS A 69 10.52 11.10 -17.32
C LYS A 69 11.62 11.28 -16.29
N THR A 70 12.54 10.31 -16.26
CA THR A 70 13.72 10.33 -15.39
C THR A 70 14.52 11.61 -15.58
N VAL A 71 14.93 12.25 -14.49
CA VAL A 71 15.81 13.42 -14.56
C VAL A 71 17.26 12.93 -14.70
N ILE A 72 17.94 13.32 -15.79
CA ILE A 72 19.32 12.92 -16.06
C ILE A 72 20.27 13.98 -15.49
N LEU A 73 21.03 13.62 -14.45
CA LEU A 73 22.04 14.48 -13.82
C LEU A 73 23.38 13.73 -13.72
N LYS A 74 24.48 14.43 -14.00
CA LYS A 74 25.83 13.90 -13.81
C LYS A 74 26.14 13.81 -12.32
N SER A 75 26.06 12.61 -11.76
CA SER A 75 26.21 12.36 -10.34
C SER A 75 27.11 11.16 -10.07
N LYS A 76 27.91 11.21 -9.00
CA LYS A 76 28.87 10.14 -8.64
C LYS A 76 28.25 9.03 -7.79
N GLY A 77 27.04 9.24 -7.25
CA GLY A 77 26.35 8.32 -6.35
C GLY A 77 24.94 8.79 -6.01
N THR A 78 24.13 7.92 -5.37
CA THR A 78 22.73 8.23 -5.03
C THR A 78 22.59 9.46 -4.13
N LEU A 79 23.47 9.64 -3.14
CA LEU A 79 23.45 10.81 -2.26
C LEU A 79 23.80 12.11 -2.99
N ASP A 80 24.74 12.05 -3.92
CA ASP A 80 25.11 13.19 -4.76
C ASP A 80 23.96 13.54 -5.72
N TYR A 81 23.36 12.53 -6.35
CA TYR A 81 22.16 12.67 -7.18
C TYR A 81 21.00 13.33 -6.41
N ILE A 82 20.72 12.87 -5.19
CA ILE A 82 19.73 13.47 -4.28
C ILE A 82 20.01 14.95 -4.06
N LYS A 83 21.26 15.31 -3.70
CA LYS A 83 21.65 16.70 -3.43
C LYS A 83 21.47 17.59 -4.66
N GLN A 84 21.80 17.09 -5.85
CA GLN A 84 21.61 17.83 -7.10
C GLN A 84 20.13 17.96 -7.47
N LEU A 85 19.32 16.92 -7.22
CA LEU A 85 17.87 16.96 -7.38
C LEU A 85 17.22 18.02 -6.49
N TYR A 86 17.59 18.10 -5.22
CA TYR A 86 17.06 19.13 -4.31
C TYR A 86 17.46 20.56 -4.69
N LYS A 87 18.58 20.72 -5.40
CA LYS A 87 19.02 22.02 -5.95
C LYS A 87 18.36 22.38 -7.27
N SER A 88 17.61 21.45 -7.88
CA SER A 88 16.93 21.67 -9.16
C SER A 88 15.42 21.80 -8.95
N ASN A 89 14.77 22.60 -9.80
CA ASN A 89 13.32 22.85 -9.74
C ASN A 89 12.51 21.68 -10.36
N HIS A 90 12.68 20.48 -9.81
CA HIS A 90 11.96 19.29 -10.28
C HIS A 90 10.86 18.87 -9.29
N ILE A 91 9.83 19.71 -9.13
CA ILE A 91 8.67 19.42 -8.26
C ILE A 91 7.97 18.12 -8.67
N SER A 92 7.93 17.80 -9.97
CA SER A 92 7.38 16.56 -10.50
C SER A 92 8.06 15.32 -9.91
N PHE A 93 9.36 15.38 -9.62
CA PHE A 93 10.10 14.29 -9.00
C PHE A 93 9.62 14.02 -7.56
N ILE A 94 9.41 15.07 -6.76
CA ILE A 94 8.90 14.93 -5.39
C ILE A 94 7.51 14.29 -5.41
N PHE A 95 6.62 14.81 -6.25
CA PHE A 95 5.27 14.27 -6.39
C PHE A 95 5.28 12.79 -6.79
N VAL A 96 6.07 12.43 -7.80
CA VAL A 96 6.15 11.04 -8.28
C VAL A 96 6.79 10.11 -7.24
N SER A 97 7.76 10.59 -6.46
CA SER A 97 8.33 9.85 -5.34
C SER A 97 7.28 9.53 -4.28
N LEU A 98 6.47 10.52 -3.91
CA LEU A 98 5.38 10.34 -2.95
C LEU A 98 4.31 9.39 -3.52
N ALA A 99 3.93 9.56 -4.78
CA ALA A 99 2.97 8.68 -5.46
C ALA A 99 3.47 7.22 -5.52
N PHE A 100 4.74 7.01 -5.88
CA PHE A 100 5.36 5.69 -5.90
C PHE A 100 5.35 5.05 -4.51
N SER A 101 5.73 5.81 -3.49
CA SER A 101 5.79 5.33 -2.12
C SER A 101 4.39 4.99 -1.61
N PHE A 102 3.40 5.83 -1.89
CA PHE A 102 2.00 5.60 -1.56
C PHE A 102 1.45 4.33 -2.21
N VAL A 103 1.66 4.15 -3.52
CA VAL A 103 1.17 2.98 -4.25
C VAL A 103 1.73 1.69 -3.67
N ASN A 104 3.06 1.61 -3.50
CA ASN A 104 3.69 0.39 -3.00
C ASN A 104 3.34 0.14 -1.52
N ALA A 105 3.29 1.18 -0.69
CA ALA A 105 2.88 1.06 0.71
C ALA A 105 1.43 0.58 0.85
N THR A 106 0.53 1.08 0.01
CA THR A 106 -0.88 0.66 0.02
C THR A 106 -1.00 -0.80 -0.40
N LEU A 107 -0.23 -1.27 -1.38
CA LEU A 107 -0.20 -2.69 -1.76
C LEU A 107 0.26 -3.59 -0.61
N VAL A 108 1.31 -3.19 0.12
CA VAL A 108 1.80 -3.95 1.28
C VAL A 108 0.74 -3.96 2.39
N SER A 109 0.16 -2.80 2.70
CA SER A 109 -0.91 -2.68 3.68
C SER A 109 -2.10 -3.58 3.33
N ARG A 110 -2.55 -3.58 2.07
CA ARG A 110 -3.67 -4.43 1.62
C ARG A 110 -3.36 -5.91 1.66
N LEU A 111 -2.12 -6.30 1.36
CA LEU A 111 -1.69 -7.68 1.52
C LEU A 111 -1.81 -8.14 2.98
N VAL A 112 -1.42 -7.29 3.93
CA VAL A 112 -1.58 -7.58 5.37
C VAL A 112 -3.06 -7.76 5.72
N VAL A 113 -3.95 -6.87 5.27
CA VAL A 113 -5.40 -7.00 5.49
C VAL A 113 -5.93 -8.35 4.99
N VAL A 114 -5.57 -8.75 3.77
CA VAL A 114 -6.00 -10.03 3.20
C VAL A 114 -5.47 -11.21 4.03
N VAL A 115 -4.21 -11.15 4.45
CA VAL A 115 -3.62 -12.18 5.33
C VAL A 115 -4.35 -12.25 6.67
N ASP A 116 -4.65 -11.11 7.28
CA ASP A 116 -5.35 -11.01 8.56
C ASP A 116 -6.74 -11.66 8.48
N TRP A 117 -7.50 -11.38 7.41
CA TRP A 117 -8.80 -11.99 7.16
C TRP A 117 -8.73 -13.49 6.93
N VAL A 118 -7.72 -13.96 6.20
CA VAL A 118 -7.52 -15.40 5.97
C VAL A 118 -7.18 -16.12 7.28
N ILE A 119 -6.28 -15.55 8.10
CA ILE A 119 -5.92 -16.12 9.41
C ILE A 119 -7.14 -16.15 10.33
N PHE A 120 -7.92 -15.06 10.37
CA PHE A 120 -9.16 -15.01 11.15
C PHE A 120 -10.14 -16.11 10.71
N GLY A 121 -10.39 -16.25 9.40
CA GLY A 121 -11.30 -17.27 8.88
C GLY A 121 -10.88 -18.71 9.17
N ILE A 122 -9.58 -19.00 9.22
CA ILE A 122 -9.06 -20.35 9.53
C ILE A 122 -9.14 -20.64 11.03
N TYR A 123 -8.85 -19.65 11.88
CA TYR A 123 -8.68 -19.81 13.32
C TYR A 123 -9.79 -19.15 14.14
N GLU A 124 -10.98 -18.95 13.59
CA GLU A 124 -12.07 -18.17 14.20
C GLU A 124 -12.26 -18.45 15.71
N ASN A 125 -12.31 -19.73 16.10
CA ASN A 125 -12.54 -20.16 17.48
C ASN A 125 -11.38 -19.90 18.45
N THR A 126 -10.15 -19.75 17.95
CA THR A 126 -8.93 -19.59 18.78
C THR A 126 -8.20 -18.28 18.53
N PHE A 127 -8.62 -17.49 17.53
CA PHE A 127 -7.96 -16.28 17.07
C PHE A 127 -7.74 -15.29 18.21
N TYR A 128 -8.75 -15.09 19.07
CA TYR A 128 -8.70 -14.19 20.23
C TYR A 128 -7.67 -14.59 21.28
N SER A 129 -7.32 -15.87 21.35
CA SER A 129 -6.30 -16.37 22.28
C SER A 129 -4.87 -16.24 21.73
N THR A 130 -4.72 -15.92 20.44
CA THR A 130 -3.40 -15.86 19.79
C THR A 130 -2.59 -14.64 20.23
N THR A 131 -1.28 -14.80 20.27
CA THR A 131 -0.33 -13.68 20.47
C THR A 131 -0.49 -12.62 19.38
N TYR A 132 -0.83 -13.04 18.17
CA TYR A 132 -1.09 -12.14 17.05
C TYR A 132 -2.24 -11.16 17.37
N PHE A 133 -3.39 -11.67 17.83
CA PHE A 133 -4.52 -10.84 18.23
C PHE A 133 -4.15 -9.86 19.35
N LYS A 134 -3.43 -10.33 20.38
CA LYS A 134 -2.97 -9.48 21.48
C LYS A 134 -2.12 -8.31 21.00
N ILE A 135 -1.20 -8.54 20.06
CA ILE A 135 -0.36 -7.47 19.49
C ILE A 135 -1.21 -6.50 18.66
N ARG A 136 -2.14 -7.03 17.86
CA ARG A 136 -3.03 -6.25 17.00
C ARG A 136 -3.93 -5.31 17.81
N ASP A 137 -4.42 -5.74 18.97
CA ASP A 137 -5.33 -4.96 19.81
C ASP A 137 -4.67 -3.69 20.38
N PHE A 138 -3.34 -3.68 20.53
CA PHE A 138 -2.59 -2.47 20.91
C PHE A 138 -2.35 -1.48 19.76
N MET A 139 -2.75 -1.81 18.53
CA MET A 139 -2.51 -0.98 17.35
C MET A 139 -3.61 0.10 17.18
N PRO A 140 -3.31 1.21 16.49
CA PRO A 140 -4.32 2.23 16.20
C PRO A 140 -5.51 1.62 15.47
N PHE A 141 -6.71 1.83 16.01
CA PHE A 141 -7.93 1.22 15.49
C PHE A 141 -7.84 -0.30 15.35
N GLY A 142 -7.09 -1.02 16.19
CA GLY A 142 -6.96 -2.47 16.10
C GLY A 142 -6.48 -2.98 14.73
N ARG A 143 -5.71 -2.17 14.00
CA ARG A 143 -5.35 -2.41 12.59
C ARG A 143 -3.84 -2.37 12.36
N TYR A 144 -3.28 -3.57 12.22
CA TYR A 144 -1.85 -3.77 12.00
C TYR A 144 -1.39 -3.30 10.61
N ASP A 145 -2.29 -3.38 9.63
CA ASP A 145 -2.04 -2.97 8.25
C ASP A 145 -1.76 -1.47 8.08
N ILE A 146 -2.32 -0.62 8.95
CA ILE A 146 -2.09 0.83 8.93
C ILE A 146 -0.64 1.14 9.30
N LEU A 147 -0.15 0.55 10.41
CA LEU A 147 1.22 0.73 10.85
C LEU A 147 2.21 0.22 9.79
N ILE A 148 1.98 -0.97 9.25
CA ILE A 148 2.82 -1.52 8.18
C ILE A 148 2.79 -0.61 6.95
N GLY A 149 1.63 -0.07 6.58
CA GLY A 149 1.49 0.88 5.48
C GLY A 149 2.36 2.12 5.68
N VAL A 150 2.30 2.74 6.85
CA VAL A 150 3.11 3.93 7.18
C VAL A 150 4.60 3.61 7.15
N LEU A 151 5.04 2.51 7.78
CA LEU A 151 6.45 2.11 7.77
C LEU A 151 6.92 1.82 6.34
N SER A 152 6.11 1.11 5.55
CA SER A 152 6.40 0.82 4.15
C SER A 152 6.54 2.08 3.31
N PHE A 153 5.70 3.09 3.55
CA PHE A 153 5.77 4.38 2.86
C PHE A 153 7.15 5.02 3.02
N PHE A 154 7.65 5.12 4.26
CA PHE A 154 8.97 5.68 4.53
C PHE A 154 10.12 4.83 3.96
N ILE A 155 9.94 3.51 3.85
CA ILE A 155 10.92 2.61 3.23
C ILE A 155 10.95 2.79 1.70
N PHE A 156 9.81 3.01 1.06
CA PHE A 156 9.74 3.14 -0.40
C PHE A 156 10.28 4.46 -0.94
N ILE A 157 10.34 5.52 -0.12
CA ILE A 157 10.98 6.79 -0.49
C ILE A 157 12.46 6.57 -0.88
N PRO A 158 13.37 6.12 0.01
CA PRO A 158 14.77 5.93 -0.34
C PRO A 158 14.97 4.87 -1.44
N ILE A 159 14.08 3.87 -1.53
CA ILE A 159 14.07 2.91 -2.64
C ILE A 159 13.82 3.62 -3.97
N TRP A 160 12.84 4.54 -4.04
CA TRP A 160 12.57 5.31 -5.25
C TRP A 160 13.79 6.12 -5.70
N TYR A 161 14.41 6.86 -4.79
CA TYR A 161 15.62 7.65 -5.10
C TYR A 161 16.76 6.79 -5.63
N ARG A 162 16.97 5.60 -5.04
CA ARG A 162 17.98 4.64 -5.53
C ARG A 162 17.63 4.12 -6.92
N LEU A 163 16.36 3.83 -7.20
CA LEU A 163 15.90 3.38 -8.51
C LEU A 163 16.06 4.47 -9.57
N GLU A 164 15.73 5.72 -9.22
CA GLU A 164 15.86 6.87 -10.10
C GLU A 164 17.31 7.11 -10.49
N PHE A 165 18.23 7.12 -9.52
CA PHE A 165 19.67 7.24 -9.78
C PHE A 165 20.19 6.15 -10.73
N LYS A 166 19.74 4.89 -10.56
CA LYS A 166 20.12 3.81 -11.48
C LYS A 166 19.65 4.10 -12.91
N LYS A 167 18.41 4.59 -13.07
CA LYS A 167 17.87 4.95 -14.40
C LYS A 167 18.64 6.12 -15.02
N SER A 168 19.02 7.13 -14.23
CA SER A 168 19.72 8.30 -14.75
C SER A 168 21.12 7.96 -15.27
N ILE A 169 21.73 6.87 -14.81
CA ILE A 169 23.01 6.37 -15.34
C ILE A 169 22.79 5.53 -16.59
N THR A 170 21.78 4.64 -16.61
CA THR A 170 21.54 3.72 -17.74
C THR A 170 21.04 4.44 -19.01
N LEU A 171 20.43 5.61 -18.87
CA LEU A 171 19.92 6.41 -19.99
C LEU A 171 20.98 7.36 -20.61
N VAL A 172 22.21 7.35 -20.08
CA VAL A 172 23.38 8.10 -20.59
C VAL A 172 24.29 7.13 -21.32
#